data_AF-A0A484NPW4-F1
#
_entry.id   AF-A0A484NPW4-F1
#
_cell.length_a   1.000
_cell.length_b   1.000
_cell.length_c   1.000
_cell.angle_alpha   90.00
_cell.angle_beta   90.00
_cell.angle_gamma   90.00
#
_symmetry.space_group_name_H-M   'P 1'
#
loop_
_entity.id
_entity.type
_entity.pdbx_description
1 polymer ?
#
loop_
_entity_poly.entity_id
_entity_poly.type
_entity_poly.pdbx_seq_one_letter_code
_entity_poly.pdbx_strand_id
1 'polypeptide(L)' 'MDLLYEKEDTSILFSTSKCLAASILVATYVITVPVQRWEFPILPWVVFVTSCEEQQIVNTVGMVLRHIFDPVPLPPLI' A
#
# COMPACT_ATOMS: atom_id res chain seq x y z
N MET A 1 28.94 -1.32 20.15
CA MET A 1 27.91 -2.35 19.97
C MET A 1 26.82 -2.03 20.98
N ASP A 2 25.83 -1.25 20.57
CA ASP A 2 24.56 -0.94 21.27
C ASP A 2 23.71 -0.06 20.34
N LEU A 3 23.20 -0.64 19.25
CA LEU A 3 22.34 0.09 18.29
C LEU A 3 21.11 -0.74 17.88
N LEU A 4 20.59 -1.55 18.80
CA LEU A 4 19.43 -2.43 18.56
C LEU A 4 18.33 -2.27 19.61
N TYR A 5 18.35 -1.21 20.41
CA TYR A 5 17.40 -1.03 21.52
C TYR A 5 16.44 0.13 21.28
N GLU A 6 15.78 0.16 20.12
CA GLU A 6 14.62 1.03 19.85
C GLU A 6 13.75 0.33 18.80
N LYS A 7 13.18 -0.85 19.12
CA LYS A 7 12.59 -1.75 18.10
C LYS A 7 11.11 -2.05 18.23
N GLU A 8 10.41 -1.53 19.25
CA GLU A 8 8.96 -1.78 19.37
C GLU A 8 8.13 -0.65 18.75
N ASP A 9 8.39 0.63 19.05
CA ASP A 9 7.60 1.73 18.47
C ASP A 9 7.97 2.06 17.01
N THR A 10 9.23 1.84 16.63
CA THR A 10 9.66 2.00 15.23
C THR A 10 9.13 0.88 14.33
N SER A 11 8.90 -0.32 14.87
CA SER A 11 8.41 -1.46 14.08
C SER A 11 7.01 -1.23 13.51
N ILE A 12 6.15 -0.53 14.25
CA ILE A 12 4.79 -0.18 13.83
C ILE A 12 4.82 0.89 12.73
N LEU A 13 5.66 1.91 12.88
CA LEU A 13 5.83 2.95 11.85
C LEU A 13 6.48 2.39 10.57
N PHE A 14 7.47 1.50 10.70
CA PHE A 14 8.12 0.83 9.56
C PHE A 14 7.21 -0.21 8.89
N SER A 15 6.41 -0.97 9.66
CA SER A 15 5.42 -1.88 9.08
C SER A 15 4.35 -1.10 8.33
N THR A 16 3.89 0.01 8.90
CA THR A 16 2.94 0.94 8.26
C THR A 16 3.53 1.52 6.97
N SER A 17 4.78 1.99 6.98
CA SER A 17 5.47 2.54 5.81
C SER A 17 5.69 1.49 4.71
N LYS A 18 6.11 0.28 5.08
CA LYS A 18 6.32 -0.84 4.15
C LYS A 18 5.01 -1.30 3.52
N CYS A 19 3.96 -1.47 4.31
CA CYS A 19 2.66 -1.91 3.81
C CYS A 19 1.96 -0.82 2.99
N LEU A 20 2.20 0.46 3.29
CA LEU A 20 1.77 1.58 2.44
C LEU A 20 2.49 1.55 1.09
N ALA A 21 3.82 1.39 1.07
CA ALA A 21 4.59 1.30 -0.18
C ALA A 21 4.16 0.10 -1.04
N ALA A 22 3.94 -1.06 -0.41
CA ALA A 22 3.34 -2.25 -1.03
C ALA A 22 1.99 -1.92 -1.69
N SER A 23 1.11 -1.23 -0.96
CA SER A 23 -0.21 -0.84 -1.45
C SER A 23 -0.15 0.13 -2.62
N ILE A 24 0.75 1.12 -2.58
CA ILE A 24 0.97 2.05 -3.70
C ILE A 24 1.45 1.30 -4.95
N LEU A 25 2.35 0.33 -4.79
CA LEU A 25 2.85 -0.47 -5.89
C LEU A 25 1.74 -1.31 -6.55
N VAL A 26 0.89 -1.96 -5.74
CA VAL A 26 -0.29 -2.69 -6.25
C VAL A 26 -1.27 -1.74 -6.94
N ALA A 27 -1.59 -0.60 -6.33
CA ALA A 27 -2.47 0.40 -6.92
C ALA A 27 -1.93 0.93 -8.26
N THR A 28 -0.63 1.22 -8.32
CA THR A 28 0.03 1.69 -9.54
C THR A 28 -0.03 0.63 -10.64
N TYR A 29 0.21 -0.64 -10.31
CA TYR A 29 0.07 -1.74 -11.27
C TYR A 29 -1.35 -1.84 -11.81
N VAL A 30 -2.37 -1.76 -10.95
CA VAL A 30 -3.78 -1.81 -11.34
C VAL A 30 -4.17 -0.65 -12.26
N ILE A 31 -3.63 0.55 -12.02
CA ILE A 31 -3.91 1.74 -12.84
C ILE A 31 -3.17 1.69 -14.19
N THR A 32 -1.90 1.28 -14.17
CA THR A 32 -0.99 1.43 -15.32
C THR A 32 -1.02 0.25 -16.29
N VAL A 33 -1.29 -0.96 -15.79
CA VAL A 33 -1.31 -2.16 -16.63
C VAL A 33 -2.73 -2.40 -17.12
N PRO A 34 -2.97 -2.50 -18.44
CA PRO A 34 -4.29 -2.82 -18.96
C PRO A 34 -4.70 -4.23 -18.54
N VAL A 35 -5.99 -4.43 -18.24
CA VAL A 35 -6.54 -5.68 -17.70
C VAL A 35 -6.19 -6.90 -18.55
N GLN A 36 -6.11 -6.75 -19.88
CA GLN A 36 -5.75 -7.81 -20.82
C GLN A 36 -4.29 -8.28 -20.68
N ARG A 37 -3.44 -7.56 -19.95
CA ARG A 37 -2.01 -7.84 -19.76
C ARG A 37 -1.64 -8.17 -18.30
N TRP A 38 -2.61 -8.42 -17.43
CA TRP A 38 -2.35 -8.78 -16.03
C TRP A 38 -1.85 -10.23 -15.91
N GLU A 39 -0.62 -10.45 -16.36
CA GLU A 39 0.04 -11.77 -16.31
C GLU A 39 0.80 -11.98 -14.99
N PHE A 40 1.23 -10.88 -14.35
CA PHE A 40 2.02 -10.96 -13.13
C PHE A 40 1.14 -10.98 -11.87
N PRO A 41 1.30 -11.97 -10.95
CA PRO A 41 0.55 -12.04 -9.70
C PRO A 41 1.09 -11.04 -8.68
N ILE A 42 0.85 -9.75 -8.92
CA ILE A 42 1.41 -8.64 -8.12
C ILE A 42 1.05 -8.73 -6.64
N LEU A 43 -0.20 -9.08 -6.32
CA LEU A 43 -0.68 -9.10 -4.95
C LEU A 43 -0.02 -10.23 -4.13
N PRO A 44 -0.03 -11.50 -4.57
CA PRO A 44 0.74 -12.56 -3.92
C PRO A 44 2.25 -12.26 -3.81
N TRP A 45 2.84 -11.66 -4.85
CA TRP A 45 4.25 -11.31 -4.85
C TRP A 45 4.59 -10.25 -3.79
N VAL A 46 3.78 -9.19 -3.68
CA VAL A 46 3.98 -8.15 -2.67
C VAL A 46 3.79 -8.69 -1.27
N VAL A 47 2.78 -9.53 -1.03
CA VAL A 47 2.58 -10.20 0.27
C VAL A 47 3.79 -11.05 0.63
N PHE A 48 4.33 -11.82 -0.32
CA PHE A 48 5.52 -12.64 -0.12
C PHE A 48 6.76 -11.80 0.24
N VAL A 49 7.05 -10.74 -0.53
CA VAL A 49 8.26 -9.91 -0.34
C VAL A 49 8.18 -9.04 0.91
N THR A 50 6.99 -8.54 1.24
CA THR A 50 6.83 -7.58 2.33
C THR A 50 6.34 -8.22 3.63
N SER A 51 5.80 -9.43 3.60
CA SER A 51 5.14 -10.08 4.75
C SER A 51 4.04 -9.21 5.39
N CYS A 52 3.46 -8.31 4.60
CA CYS A 52 2.30 -7.51 5.00
C CYS A 52 1.03 -8.37 4.88
N GLU A 53 0.07 -8.10 5.74
CA GLU A 53 -1.23 -8.77 5.66
C GLU A 53 -1.93 -8.36 4.36
N GLU A 54 -2.37 -9.36 3.58
CA GLU A 54 -3.04 -9.13 2.31
C GLU A 54 -4.27 -8.23 2.48
N GLN A 55 -5.06 -8.45 3.53
CA GLN A 55 -6.24 -7.65 3.83
C GLN A 55 -5.91 -6.17 4.05
N GLN A 56 -4.79 -5.85 4.72
CA GLN A 56 -4.36 -4.47 4.90
C GLN A 56 -3.94 -3.81 3.59
N ILE A 57 -3.26 -4.56 2.72
CA ILE A 57 -2.88 -4.07 1.39
C ILE A 57 -4.13 -3.77 0.57
N VAL A 58 -5.07 -4.73 0.49
CA VAL A 58 -6.31 -4.58 -0.30
C VAL A 58 -7.16 -3.40 0.20
N ASN A 59 -7.29 -3.24 1.52
CA ASN A 59 -8.02 -2.11 2.12
C ASN A 59 -7.39 -0.77 1.74
N THR A 60 -6.06 -0.67 1.86
CA THR A 60 -5.30 0.54 1.52
C THR A 60 -5.38 0.86 0.04
N VAL A 61 -5.21 -0.14 -0.85
CA VAL A 61 -5.39 0.01 -2.29
C VAL A 61 -6.79 0.53 -2.60
N GLY A 62 -7.83 -0.02 -1.99
CA GLY A 62 -9.21 0.43 -2.15
C GLY A 62 -9.40 1.90 -1.75
N MET A 63 -8.80 2.33 -0.63
CA MET A 63 -8.82 3.74 -0.22
C MET A 63 -8.10 4.66 -1.21
N VAL A 64 -6.91 4.25 -1.68
CA VAL A 64 -6.12 5.01 -2.66
C VAL A 64 -6.87 5.15 -3.98
N LEU A 65 -7.41 4.06 -4.52
CA LEU A 65 -8.15 4.08 -5.78
C LEU A 65 -9.43 4.92 -5.66
N ARG A 66 -10.17 4.81 -4.55
CA ARG A 66 -11.32 5.69 -4.30
C ARG A 66 -10.91 7.16 -4.27
N HIS A 67 -9.82 7.50 -3.61
CA HIS A 67 -9.35 8.88 -3.56
C HIS A 67 -8.93 9.42 -4.93
N ILE A 68 -8.33 8.58 -5.78
CA ILE A 68 -7.88 8.95 -7.13
C ILE A 68 -9.04 9.11 -8.10
N PHE A 69 -10.03 8.19 -8.08
CA PHE A 69 -11.11 8.16 -9.07
C PHE A 69 -12.40 8.86 -8.62
N ASP A 70 -12.63 8.98 -7.31
CA ASP A 70 -13.79 9.62 -6.70
C ASP A 70 -13.33 10.54 -5.55
N PRO A 71 -12.61 11.64 -5.88
CA PRO A 71 -12.15 12.57 -4.87
C PRO A 71 -13.37 13.21 -4.18
N VAL A 72 -13.52 12.97 -2.87
CA VAL A 72 -14.48 13.70 -2.05
C VAL A 72 -14.22 15.19 -2.25
N PRO A 73 -15.22 15.99 -2.65
CA PRO A 73 -15.03 17.43 -2.81
C PRO A 73 -14.54 18.00 -1.49
N LEU A 74 -13.34 18.58 -1.48
CA LEU A 74 -12.90 19.36 -0.34
C LEU A 74 -13.90 20.51 -0.16
N PRO A 75 -14.40 20.78 1.06
CA PRO A 75 -15.19 21.97 1.30
C PRO A 75 -14.37 23.19 0.85
N PRO A 76 -15.00 24.20 0.23
CA PRO A 76 -14.28 25.39 -0.17
C PRO A 76 -13.56 25.96 1.05
N LEU A 77 -12.27 26.27 0.89
CA LEU A 77 -11.50 27.02 1.86
C LEU A 77 -12.18 28.40 1.97
N ILE A 78 -13.05 28.56 2.98
CA ILE A 78 -13.63 29.84 3.38
C ILE A 78 -12.58 30.58 4.21
#